data_AF-A0A0W0VUJ6-F1
#
_entry.id   AF-A0A0W0VUJ6-F1
#
_cell.length_a   1.000
_cell.length_b   1.000
_cell.length_c   1.000
_cell.angle_alpha   90.00
_cell.angle_beta   90.00
_cell.angle_gamma   90.00
#
_symmetry.space_group_name_H-M   'P 1'
#
loop_
_entity.id
_entity.type
_entity.pdbx_description
1 polymer ?
#
loop_
_entity_poly.entity_id
_entity_poly.type
_entity_poly.pdbx_seq_one_letter_code
_entity_poly.pdbx_strand_id
1 'polypeptide(L)'
;MQINYIEGFKKIIIIFWMLWWFIALWTDIVGAMAHAGLLTKSWAQDLNYPFLVQSLKIYPIPDWLPVLLFLGILLWSFVATIAFFWACMSLHKNSAIWMKRADIAFVISITYWLAFFLSDQIVMKFDLEENHMVQGGFQLLTYLTLYLLPSEKRTSVA
;
A
#
# COMPACT_ATOMS: atom_id res chain seq x y z
N MET A 1 -12.49 29.46 -14.73
CA MET A 1 -11.49 28.45 -14.33
C MET A 1 -11.96 27.12 -14.89
N GLN A 2 -11.35 26.61 -15.96
CA GLN A 2 -11.73 25.28 -16.46
C GLN A 2 -11.21 24.25 -15.46
N ILE A 3 -12.13 23.46 -14.89
CA ILE A 3 -11.78 22.35 -14.00
C ILE A 3 -11.13 21.28 -14.88
N ASN A 4 -9.82 21.09 -14.72
CA ASN A 4 -9.13 19.97 -15.33
C ASN A 4 -9.49 18.69 -14.55
N TYR A 5 -10.61 18.09 -14.93
CA TYR A 5 -11.16 16.91 -14.28
C TYR A 5 -10.21 15.70 -14.33
N ILE A 6 -9.32 15.64 -15.34
CA ILE A 6 -8.32 14.58 -15.46
C ILE A 6 -7.25 14.72 -14.38
N GLU A 7 -6.68 15.91 -14.21
CA GLU A 7 -5.76 16.17 -13.10
C GLU A 7 -6.44 15.95 -11.75
N GLY A 8 -7.69 16.40 -11.60
CA GLY A 8 -8.50 16.14 -10.41
C GLY A 8 -8.61 14.64 -10.10
N PHE A 9 -8.92 13.82 -11.10
CA PHE A 9 -9.01 12.37 -10.95
C PHE A 9 -7.68 11.72 -10.55
N LYS A 10 -6.56 12.14 -11.15
CA LYS A 10 -5.21 11.69 -10.75
C LYS A 10 -4.92 11.98 -9.28
N LYS A 11 -5.31 13.16 -8.78
CA LYS A 11 -5.15 13.53 -7.36
C LYS A 11 -6.05 12.69 -6.45
N ILE A 12 -7.27 12.37 -6.88
CA ILE A 12 -8.18 11.49 -6.14
C ILE A 12 -7.56 10.10 -5.98
N ILE A 13 -6.95 9.54 -7.03
CA ILE A 13 -6.23 8.25 -6.95
C ILE A 13 -5.14 8.27 -5.87
N ILE A 14 -4.35 9.34 -5.79
CA ILE A 14 -3.28 9.48 -4.79
C ILE A 14 -3.88 9.55 -3.37
N ILE A 15 -4.94 10.32 -3.18
CA ILE A 15 -5.65 10.42 -1.89
C ILE A 15 -6.26 9.08 -1.49
N PHE A 16 -6.86 8.35 -2.43
CA PHE A 16 -7.39 7.02 -2.20
C PHE A 16 -6.32 6.08 -1.65
N TRP A 17 -5.14 6.03 -2.27
CA TRP A 17 -4.06 5.17 -1.80
C TRP A 17 -3.46 5.62 -0.47
N MET A 18 -3.41 6.93 -0.20
CA MET A 18 -3.06 7.44 1.12
C MET A 18 -4.00 6.89 2.20
N LEU A 19 -5.32 6.98 1.98
CA LEU A 19 -6.32 6.47 2.92
C LEU A 19 -6.24 4.95 3.06
N TRP A 20 -6.09 4.23 1.94
CA TRP A 20 -5.98 2.77 1.94
C TRP A 20 -4.78 2.32 2.80
N TRP A 21 -3.59 2.87 2.55
CA TRP A 21 -2.37 2.50 3.27
C TRP A 21 -2.45 2.88 4.75
N PHE A 22 -3.01 4.05 5.05
CA PHE A 22 -3.24 4.47 6.42
C PHE A 22 -4.18 3.51 7.17
N ILE A 23 -5.29 3.10 6.54
CA ILE A 23 -6.24 2.15 7.13
C ILE A 23 -5.56 0.79 7.33
N ALA A 24 -4.85 0.27 6.34
CA ALA A 24 -4.14 -1.01 6.43
C ALA A 24 -3.12 -1.02 7.58
N LEU A 25 -2.24 -0.01 7.63
CA LEU A 25 -1.28 0.17 8.71
C LEU A 25 -1.99 0.28 10.07
N TRP A 26 -3.04 1.08 10.16
CA TRP A 26 -3.79 1.27 11.39
C TRP A 26 -4.38 -0.05 11.89
N THR A 27 -5.01 -0.82 10.99
CA THR A 27 -5.59 -2.12 11.36
C THR A 27 -4.53 -3.11 11.81
N ASP A 28 -3.34 -3.13 11.19
CA ASP A 28 -2.24 -4.00 11.61
C ASP A 28 -1.66 -3.60 12.96
N ILE A 29 -1.47 -2.29 13.21
CA ILE A 29 -0.99 -1.80 14.51
C ILE A 29 -1.98 -2.16 15.61
N VAL A 30 -3.27 -1.90 15.41
CA VAL A 30 -4.28 -2.21 16.42
C VAL A 30 -4.39 -3.72 16.65
N GLY A 31 -4.32 -4.53 15.59
CA GLY A 31 -4.27 -5.99 15.68
C GLY A 31 -3.06 -6.47 16.49
N ALA A 32 -1.87 -5.93 16.20
CA ALA A 32 -0.64 -6.23 16.93
C ALA A 32 -0.74 -5.88 18.43
N MET A 33 -1.28 -4.71 18.74
CA MET A 33 -1.52 -4.28 20.12
C MET A 33 -2.54 -5.15 20.84
N ALA A 34 -3.59 -5.60 20.14
CA ALA A 34 -4.57 -6.55 20.67
C ALA A 34 -3.94 -7.92 20.94
N HIS A 35 -3.12 -8.44 20.03
CA HIS A 35 -2.36 -9.68 20.21
C HIS A 35 -1.46 -9.62 21.45
N ALA A 36 -0.81 -8.47 21.67
CA ALA A 36 0.05 -8.22 22.83
C ALA A 36 -0.73 -8.00 24.14
N GLY A 37 -2.06 -8.05 24.13
CA GLY A 37 -2.91 -7.80 25.30
C GLY A 37 -2.97 -6.33 25.74
N LEU A 38 -2.45 -5.41 24.92
CA LEU A 38 -2.47 -3.97 25.21
C LEU A 38 -3.83 -3.31 24.90
N LEU A 39 -4.67 -3.98 24.11
CA LEU A 39 -6.00 -3.53 23.74
C LEU A 39 -7.01 -4.68 23.83
N THR A 40 -8.06 -4.50 24.64
CA THR A 40 -9.25 -5.36 24.64
C THR A 40 -10.34 -4.71 23.79
N LYS A 41 -10.41 -4.99 22.48
CA LYS A 41 -11.43 -4.41 21.58
C LYS A 41 -11.95 -5.46 20.60
N SER A 42 -13.26 -5.70 20.62
CA SER A 42 -13.95 -6.65 19.73
C SER A 42 -14.02 -6.22 18.25
N TRP A 43 -13.79 -4.94 17.95
CA TRP A 43 -13.83 -4.40 16.58
C TRP A 43 -12.49 -4.49 15.85
N ALA A 44 -11.40 -4.80 16.55
CA ALA A 44 -10.07 -4.95 15.96
C ALA A 44 -9.66 -6.42 16.03
N GLN A 45 -10.01 -7.16 15.00
CA GLN A 45 -9.63 -8.57 14.92
C GLN A 45 -8.14 -8.68 14.60
N ASP A 46 -7.42 -9.39 15.46
CA ASP A 46 -6.04 -9.77 15.25
C ASP A 46 -5.99 -10.95 14.26
N LEU A 47 -6.05 -10.63 12.96
CA LEU A 47 -6.05 -11.65 11.91
C LEU A 47 -4.67 -11.81 11.28
N ASN A 48 -3.97 -10.72 10.98
CA ASN A 48 -2.81 -10.76 10.09
C ASN A 48 -1.58 -11.43 10.73
N TYR A 49 -1.29 -11.19 12.01
CA TYR A 49 -0.15 -11.84 12.67
C TYR A 49 -0.37 -13.34 12.91
N PRO A 50 -1.48 -13.80 13.52
CA PRO A 50 -1.77 -15.24 13.65
C PRO A 50 -1.79 -15.96 12.31
N PHE A 51 -2.31 -15.29 11.27
CA PHE A 51 -2.34 -15.83 9.92
C PHE A 51 -0.94 -15.98 9.30
N LEU A 52 -0.05 -15.01 9.51
CA LEU A 52 1.36 -15.11 9.12
C LEU A 52 2.03 -16.31 9.80
N VAL A 53 1.87 -16.44 11.13
CA VAL A 53 2.41 -17.57 11.90
C VAL A 53 1.91 -18.89 11.33
N GLN A 54 0.61 -18.99 11.05
CA GLN A 54 0.01 -20.20 10.48
C GLN A 54 0.56 -20.52 9.08
N SER A 55 0.82 -19.51 8.25
CA SER A 55 1.37 -19.69 6.89
C SER A 55 2.79 -20.23 6.90
N LEU A 56 3.59 -19.85 7.92
CA LEU A 56 4.99 -20.27 8.02
C LEU A 56 5.18 -21.68 8.62
N LYS A 57 4.15 -22.30 9.20
CA LYS A 57 4.22 -23.64 9.83
C LYS A 57 4.62 -24.77 8.88
N ILE A 58 4.62 -24.53 7.57
CA ILE A 58 5.13 -25.50 6.59
C ILE A 58 6.65 -25.70 6.70
N TYR A 59 7.35 -24.79 7.38
CA TYR A 59 8.78 -24.83 7.62
C TYR A 59 9.09 -24.96 9.13
N PRO A 60 10.17 -25.67 9.49
CA PRO A 60 10.67 -25.70 10.87
C PRO A 60 11.46 -24.40 11.16
N ILE A 61 10.73 -23.31 11.39
CA ILE A 61 11.33 -21.99 11.68
C ILE A 61 11.31 -21.68 13.18
N PRO A 62 12.26 -20.85 13.67
CA PRO A 62 12.25 -20.42 15.06
C PRO A 62 11.14 -19.37 15.33
N ASP A 63 10.65 -19.33 16.56
CA ASP A 63 9.51 -18.49 16.99
C ASP A 63 9.74 -16.97 16.84
N TRP A 64 10.99 -16.52 16.76
CA TRP A 64 11.31 -15.10 16.57
C TRP A 64 11.12 -14.65 15.11
N LEU A 65 11.14 -15.56 14.14
CA LEU A 65 11.11 -15.21 12.73
C LEU A 65 9.76 -14.61 12.28
N PRO A 66 8.58 -15.15 12.66
CA PRO A 66 7.30 -14.53 12.33
C PRO A 66 7.17 -13.11 12.89
N VAL A 67 7.69 -12.88 14.11
CA VAL A 67 7.71 -11.54 14.73
C VAL A 67 8.55 -10.58 13.88
N LEU A 68 9.75 -10.99 13.48
CA LEU A 68 10.63 -10.17 12.65
C LEU A 68 9.98 -9.84 11.29
N LEU A 69 9.39 -10.84 10.64
CA LEU A 69 8.71 -10.65 9.36
C LEU A 69 7.51 -9.70 9.49
N PHE A 70 6.71 -9.85 10.54
CA PHE A 70 5.58 -8.96 10.79
C PHE A 70 6.00 -7.52 11.09
N LEU A 71 7.09 -7.32 11.85
CA LEU A 71 7.68 -5.99 12.03
C LEU A 71 8.19 -5.40 10.72
N GLY A 72 8.75 -6.23 9.83
CA GLY A 72 9.15 -5.82 8.48
C GLY A 72 7.95 -5.35 7.64
N ILE A 73 6.85 -6.12 7.66
CA ILE A 73 5.59 -5.78 7.01
C ILE A 73 5.05 -4.42 7.53
N LEU A 74 4.99 -4.26 8.85
CA LEU A 74 4.55 -3.01 9.50
C LEU A 74 5.44 -1.82 9.14
N LEU A 75 6.76 -2.00 9.16
CA LEU A 75 7.69 -0.92 8.80
C LEU A 75 7.52 -0.51 7.33
N TRP A 76 7.36 -1.47 6.43
CA TRP A 76 7.19 -1.20 5.01
C TRP A 76 5.85 -0.51 4.73
N SER A 77 4.75 -0.97 5.33
CA SER A 77 3.45 -0.32 5.22
C SER A 77 3.47 1.09 5.83
N PHE A 78 4.20 1.31 6.92
CA PHE A 78 4.45 2.64 7.48
C PHE A 78 5.18 3.56 6.50
N VAL A 79 6.28 3.10 5.88
CA VAL A 79 7.02 3.88 4.89
C VAL A 79 6.14 4.21 3.68
N ALA A 80 5.34 3.26 3.18
CA ALA A 80 4.38 3.50 2.11
C ALA A 80 3.35 4.58 2.50
N THR A 81 2.81 4.48 3.72
CA THR A 81 1.83 5.44 4.27
C THR A 81 2.41 6.85 4.31
N ILE A 82 3.61 7.02 4.89
CA ILE A 82 4.29 8.31 4.97
C ILE A 82 4.59 8.87 3.57
N ALA A 83 5.01 8.02 2.63
CA ALA A 83 5.27 8.44 1.25
C ALA A 83 4.00 8.98 0.56
N PHE A 84 2.85 8.33 0.76
CA PHE A 84 1.57 8.81 0.24
C PHE A 84 1.10 10.09 0.92
N PHE A 85 1.25 10.24 2.23
CA PHE A 85 1.00 11.52 2.91
C PHE A 85 1.88 12.64 2.33
N TRP A 86 3.16 12.35 2.09
CA TRP A 86 4.11 13.29 1.50
C TRP A 86 3.73 13.69 0.06
N ALA A 87 3.19 12.75 -0.72
CA ALA A 87 2.61 13.04 -2.02
C ALA A 87 1.36 13.93 -1.90
N CYS A 88 0.42 13.59 -1.00
CA CYS A 88 -0.79 14.38 -0.74
C CYS A 88 -0.48 15.83 -0.34
N MET A 89 0.53 16.05 0.52
CA MET A 89 0.98 17.39 0.92
C MET A 89 1.49 18.25 -0.24
N SER A 90 1.74 17.67 -1.42
CA SER A 90 2.20 18.41 -2.61
C SER A 90 1.13 18.62 -3.68
N LEU A 91 -0.10 18.11 -3.52
CA LEU A 91 -1.12 18.15 -4.59
C LEU A 91 -1.57 19.56 -4.99
N HIS A 92 -1.32 20.56 -4.14
CA HIS A 92 -1.54 21.99 -4.44
C HIS A 92 -0.40 22.63 -5.25
N LYS A 93 0.73 21.93 -5.41
CA LYS A 93 1.91 22.40 -6.15
C LYS A 93 1.81 22.03 -7.63
N ASN A 94 2.81 22.46 -8.41
CA ASN A 94 2.94 22.10 -9.83
C ASN A 94 2.93 20.58 -10.03
N SER A 95 2.36 20.13 -11.16
CA SER A 95 2.21 18.70 -11.50
C SER A 95 3.51 17.92 -11.52
N ALA A 96 4.62 18.51 -11.94
CA ALA A 96 5.93 17.87 -11.89
C ALA A 96 6.34 17.48 -10.46
N ILE A 97 5.97 18.28 -9.45
CA ILE A 97 6.33 18.03 -8.06
C ILE A 97 5.48 16.91 -7.49
N TRP A 98 4.15 16.99 -7.60
CA TRP A 98 3.29 15.98 -6.97
C TRP A 98 3.32 14.65 -7.71
N MET A 99 3.50 14.63 -9.03
CA MET A 99 3.72 13.39 -9.78
C MET A 99 4.98 12.67 -9.29
N LYS A 100 6.11 13.37 -9.18
CA LYS A 100 7.37 12.77 -8.68
C LYS A 100 7.22 12.14 -7.30
N ARG A 101 6.46 12.77 -6.41
CA ARG A 101 6.20 12.22 -5.07
C ARG A 101 5.26 11.02 -5.10
N ALA A 102 4.24 11.08 -5.96
CA ALA A 102 3.37 9.94 -6.20
C ALA A 102 4.17 8.75 -6.73
N ASP A 103 5.08 8.94 -7.69
CA ASP A 103 5.92 7.88 -8.24
C ASP A 103 6.71 7.15 -7.15
N ILE A 104 7.36 7.91 -6.26
CA ILE A 104 8.10 7.33 -5.14
C ILE A 104 7.16 6.52 -4.23
N ALA A 105 5.99 7.07 -3.89
CA ALA A 105 5.01 6.38 -3.05
C ALA A 105 4.50 5.08 -3.71
N PHE A 106 4.15 5.12 -5.00
CA PHE A 106 3.70 3.97 -5.76
C PHE A 106 4.78 2.91 -5.93
N VAL A 107 6.04 3.29 -6.17
CA VAL A 107 7.16 2.33 -6.27
C VAL A 107 7.38 1.62 -4.93
N ILE A 108 7.37 2.36 -3.82
CA ILE A 108 7.50 1.79 -2.47
C ILE A 108 6.36 0.81 -2.19
N SER A 109 5.12 1.17 -2.51
CA SER A 109 3.96 0.32 -2.24
C SER A 109 3.82 -0.85 -3.21
N ILE A 110 4.22 -0.71 -4.48
CA ILE A 110 4.22 -1.83 -5.43
C ILE A 110 5.29 -2.85 -5.04
N THR A 111 6.47 -2.40 -4.60
CA THR A 111 7.52 -3.34 -4.13
C THR A 111 7.09 -4.12 -2.88
N TYR A 112 6.25 -3.54 -2.02
CA TYR A 112 5.56 -4.28 -0.96
C TYR A 112 4.71 -5.42 -1.53
N TRP A 113 3.83 -5.14 -2.50
CA TRP A 113 2.98 -6.19 -3.11
C TRP A 113 3.81 -7.27 -3.80
N LEU A 114 4.86 -6.88 -4.53
CA LEU A 114 5.75 -7.85 -5.17
C LEU A 114 6.43 -8.77 -4.14
N ALA A 115 6.79 -8.26 -2.96
CA ALA A 115 7.30 -9.08 -1.88
C ALA A 115 6.25 -10.08 -1.36
N PHE A 116 4.98 -9.68 -1.27
CA PHE A 116 3.88 -10.59 -0.94
C PHE A 116 3.66 -11.67 -2.00
N PHE A 117 3.69 -11.33 -3.29
CA PHE A 117 3.52 -12.34 -4.36
C PHE A 117 4.62 -13.41 -4.30
N LEU A 118 5.87 -12.99 -4.09
CA LEU A 118 6.98 -13.92 -3.88
C LEU A 118 6.80 -14.73 -2.61
N SER A 119 6.33 -14.11 -1.53
CA SER A 119 6.10 -14.79 -0.26
C SER A 119 5.01 -15.84 -0.38
N ASP A 120 3.89 -15.54 -1.06
CA ASP A 120 2.79 -16.47 -1.28
C ASP A 120 3.24 -17.72 -2.05
N GLN A 121 4.13 -17.55 -3.04
CA GLN A 121 4.77 -18.65 -3.76
C GLN A 121 5.69 -19.49 -2.86
N ILE A 122 6.48 -18.82 -2.00
CA ILE A 122 7.35 -19.52 -1.03
C ILE A 122 6.51 -20.33 -0.05
N VAL A 123 5.45 -19.75 0.53
CA VAL A 123 4.61 -20.44 1.52
C VAL A 123 3.47 -21.28 0.93
N MET A 124 3.40 -21.38 -0.40
CA MET A 124 2.36 -22.11 -1.15
C MET A 124 0.93 -21.72 -0.74
N LYS A 125 0.66 -20.42 -0.57
CA LYS A 125 -0.65 -19.87 -0.15
C LYS A 125 -1.42 -19.22 -1.30
N PHE A 126 -1.80 -20.03 -2.29
CA PHE A 126 -2.46 -19.57 -3.51
C PHE A 126 -3.83 -18.88 -3.29
N ASP A 127 -4.58 -19.29 -2.26
CA ASP A 127 -5.88 -18.64 -1.94
C ASP A 127 -5.71 -17.17 -1.51
N LEU A 128 -4.56 -16.81 -0.93
CA LEU A 128 -4.21 -15.42 -0.62
C LEU A 128 -3.62 -14.69 -1.80
N GLU A 129 -2.84 -15.41 -2.60
CA GLU A 129 -2.15 -14.83 -3.74
C GLU A 129 -3.14 -14.15 -4.66
N GLU A 130 -4.34 -14.73 -4.86
CA GLU A 130 -5.42 -14.08 -5.60
C GLU A 130 -5.74 -12.69 -5.03
N ASN A 131 -5.96 -12.58 -3.71
CA ASN A 131 -6.28 -11.30 -3.06
C ASN A 131 -5.13 -10.30 -3.17
N HIS A 132 -3.89 -10.74 -2.92
CA HIS A 132 -2.73 -9.88 -3.03
C HIS A 132 -2.54 -9.42 -4.49
N MET A 133 -2.64 -10.30 -5.48
CA MET A 133 -2.53 -9.97 -6.89
C MET A 133 -3.62 -8.99 -7.34
N VAL A 134 -4.86 -9.15 -6.87
CA VAL A 134 -5.93 -8.19 -7.15
C VAL A 134 -5.59 -6.81 -6.57
N GLN A 135 -5.15 -6.74 -5.31
CA GLN A 135 -4.82 -5.48 -4.65
C GLN A 135 -3.60 -4.79 -5.28
N GLY A 136 -2.49 -5.52 -5.44
CA GLY A 136 -1.27 -4.99 -6.05
C GLY A 136 -1.43 -4.71 -7.54
N GLY A 137 -2.20 -5.54 -8.26
CA GLY A 137 -2.59 -5.30 -9.65
C GLY A 137 -3.44 -4.04 -9.80
N PHE A 138 -4.43 -3.83 -8.92
CA PHE A 138 -5.22 -2.60 -8.90
C PHE A 138 -4.34 -1.37 -8.60
N GLN A 139 -3.36 -1.49 -7.70
CA GLN A 139 -2.40 -0.42 -7.45
C GLN A 139 -1.53 -0.12 -8.66
N LEU A 140 -1.02 -1.13 -9.36
CA LEU A 140 -0.25 -0.97 -10.58
C LEU A 140 -1.10 -0.30 -11.68
N LEU A 141 -2.35 -0.74 -11.88
CA LEU A 141 -3.25 -0.16 -12.88
C LEU A 141 -3.56 1.32 -12.59
N THR A 142 -3.82 1.67 -11.34
CA THR A 142 -4.07 3.06 -10.94
C THR A 142 -2.79 3.91 -11.02
N TYR A 143 -1.61 3.33 -10.78
CA TYR A 143 -0.33 4.00 -11.03
C TYR A 143 -0.15 4.30 -12.53
N LEU A 144 -0.34 3.30 -13.40
CA LEU A 144 -0.28 3.47 -14.86
C LEU A 144 -1.29 4.52 -15.35
N THR A 145 -2.46 4.61 -14.73
CA THR A 145 -3.50 5.59 -15.05
C THR A 145 -3.00 7.04 -14.87
N LEU A 146 -2.07 7.30 -13.94
CA LEU A 146 -1.46 8.62 -13.78
C LEU A 146 -0.69 9.07 -15.03
N TYR A 147 -0.23 8.13 -15.85
CA TYR A 147 0.56 8.37 -17.06
C TYR A 147 -0.26 8.22 -18.35
N LEU A 148 -1.20 7.28 -18.38
CA LEU A 148 -2.02 7.00 -19.56
C LEU A 148 -3.07 8.08 -19.81
N LEU A 149 -3.60 8.70 -18.75
CA LEU A 149 -4.55 9.81 -18.91
C LEU A 149 -3.81 11.09 -19.30
N PRO A 150 -4.30 11.85 -20.31
CA PRO A 150 -3.61 13.02 -20.79
C PRO A 150 -3.60 14.13 -19.72
N SER A 151 -2.43 14.59 -19.32
CA SER A 151 -2.29 15.87 -18.63
C SER A 151 -2.36 16.98 -19.68
N GLU A 152 -3.10 18.07 -19.43
CA GLU A 152 -3.25 19.15 -20.43
C GLU A 152 -1.87 19.67 -20.88
N LYS A 153 -1.51 19.38 -22.14
CA LYS A 153 -0.76 20.33 -22.98
C LYS A 153 -1.79 21.02 -23.85
N ARG A 154 -2.25 22.21 -23.43
CA ARG A 154 -2.99 23.07 -24.33
C ARG A 154 -1.98 23.88 -25.16
N THR A 155 -2.10 23.67 -26.48
CA THR A 155 -1.47 24.35 -27.62
C THR A 155 0.05 24.25 -27.82
N SER A 156 0.48 23.40 -28.75
CA SER A 156 1.47 23.83 -29.74
C SER A 156 0.76 24.76 -30.72
N VAL A 157 0.94 26.07 -30.55
CA VAL A 157 0.81 27.02 -31.66
C VAL A 157 2.16 27.03 -32.36
N ALA A 158 2.23 26.45 -33.56
CA ALA A 158 3.07 26.80 -34.71
C ALA A 158 2.83 25.76 -35.80
#